data_AF-A0A835DEQ3-F1
#
_entry.id   AF-A0A835DEQ3-F1
#
_cell.length_a   1.000
_cell.length_b   1.000
_cell.length_c   1.000
_cell.angle_alpha   90.00
_cell.angle_beta   90.00
_cell.angle_gamma   90.00
#
_symmetry.space_group_name_H-M   'P 1'
#
loop_
_entity.id
_entity.type
_entity.pdbx_description
1 polymer ?
#
loop_
_entity_poly.entity_id
_entity_poly.type
_entity_poly.pdbx_seq_one_letter_code
_entity_poly.pdbx_strand_id
1 'polypeptide(L)'
;MMRRAVALSFLSILLIAACMTISAGAALARAQPEHTMIGVFPPELEPRIMQCWSSFTSIEGCVLEIYQSVLKLQIGMIGPACCKAITEVNDKCWPKIFPINPDFPPMLKDYCLHKA
;
A
#
# COMPACT_ATOMS: atom_id res chain seq x y z
N MET A 1 18.92 -5.61 -52.17
CA MET A 1 18.50 -6.23 -50.88
C MET A 1 18.60 -5.26 -49.71
N MET A 2 19.72 -4.55 -49.52
CA MET A 2 19.90 -3.52 -48.46
C MET A 2 18.75 -2.50 -48.35
N ARG A 3 18.29 -1.91 -49.46
CA ARG A 3 17.19 -0.92 -49.47
C ARG A 3 15.84 -1.47 -48.98
N ARG A 4 15.58 -2.78 -49.18
CA ARG A 4 14.36 -3.45 -48.72
C ARG A 4 14.41 -3.74 -47.22
N ALA A 5 15.56 -4.16 -46.71
CA ALA A 5 15.78 -4.37 -45.27
C ALA A 5 15.71 -3.05 -44.48
N VAL A 6 16.26 -1.98 -45.05
CA VAL A 6 16.18 -0.63 -44.49
C VAL A 6 14.73 -0.12 -44.47
N ALA A 7 13.97 -0.32 -45.57
CA ALA A 7 12.55 0.03 -45.62
C ALA A 7 11.69 -0.75 -44.61
N LEU A 8 11.93 -2.06 -44.46
CA LEU A 8 11.27 -2.90 -43.44
C LEU A 8 11.58 -2.43 -42.02
N SER A 9 12.84 -2.09 -41.74
CA SER A 9 13.26 -1.58 -40.44
C SER A 9 12.58 -0.24 -40.10
N PHE A 10 12.51 0.69 -41.07
CA PHE A 10 11.79 1.95 -40.90
C PHE A 10 10.29 1.74 -40.69
N LEU A 11 9.68 0.81 -41.42
CA LEU A 11 8.25 0.48 -41.27
C LEU A 11 7.96 -0.06 -39.86
N SER A 12 8.81 -0.94 -39.34
CA SER A 12 8.71 -1.46 -37.97
C SER A 12 8.86 -0.38 -36.91
N ILE A 13 9.81 0.54 -37.08
CA ILE A 13 10.02 1.66 -36.13
C ILE A 13 8.80 2.59 -36.10
N LEU A 14 8.21 2.90 -37.26
CA LEU A 14 6.99 3.73 -37.35
C LEU A 14 5.78 3.07 -36.68
N LEU A 15 5.61 1.75 -36.83
CA LEU A 15 4.54 0.99 -36.16
C LEU A 15 4.70 0.99 -34.63
N ILE A 16 5.92 0.85 -34.12
CA ILE A 16 6.19 0.88 -32.67
C ILE A 16 5.90 2.28 -32.11
N ALA A 17 6.35 3.34 -32.78
CA ALA A 17 6.12 4.73 -32.34
C ALA A 17 4.62 5.09 -32.30
N ALA A 18 3.82 4.62 -33.26
CA ALA A 18 2.37 4.81 -33.27
C ALA A 18 1.65 4.08 -32.13
N CYS A 19 2.19 2.97 -31.63
CA CYS A 19 1.60 2.23 -30.52
C CYS A 19 1.75 2.98 -29.18
N MET A 20 2.86 3.73 -29.01
CA MET A 20 3.17 4.45 -27.77
C MET A 20 2.29 5.69 -27.55
N THR A 21 1.65 6.22 -28.60
CA THR A 21 0.74 7.38 -28.47
C THR A 21 -0.67 7.01 -28.03
N ILE A 22 -1.04 5.72 -28.09
CA ILE A 22 -2.32 5.21 -27.61
C ILE A 22 -2.34 5.12 -26.06
N SER A 23 -1.17 5.13 -25.41
CA SER A 23 -1.03 4.94 -23.96
C SER A 23 -1.23 6.21 -23.11
N ALA A 24 -1.35 7.40 -23.73
CA ALA A 24 -1.38 8.68 -23.02
C ALA A 24 -2.74 9.42 -23.09
N GLY A 25 -3.85 8.69 -23.23
CA GLY A 25 -5.16 9.27 -23.50
C GLY A 25 -6.33 8.72 -22.67
N ALA A 26 -6.16 8.49 -21.36
CA ALA A 26 -7.25 8.47 -20.34
C ALA A 26 -6.73 8.18 -18.90
N ALA A 27 -5.59 8.77 -18.49
CA ALA A 27 -5.06 8.61 -17.14
C ALA A 27 -5.28 9.83 -16.22
N LEU A 28 -6.05 10.84 -16.66
CA LEU A 28 -6.29 12.09 -15.91
C LEU A 28 -7.76 12.35 -15.53
N ALA A 29 -8.63 11.34 -15.65
CA ALA A 29 -10.01 11.40 -15.16
C ALA A 29 -10.46 10.13 -14.42
N ARG A 30 -9.51 9.31 -13.95
CA ARG A 30 -9.82 8.39 -12.85
C ARG A 30 -9.69 9.20 -11.57
N ALA A 31 -10.80 9.84 -11.19
CA ALA A 31 -11.18 9.93 -9.79
C ALA A 31 -10.78 8.59 -9.16
N GLN A 32 -10.05 8.67 -8.05
CA GLN A 32 -9.45 7.52 -7.41
C GLN A 32 -10.43 6.35 -7.44
N PRO A 33 -10.05 5.16 -7.93
CA PRO A 33 -10.73 3.99 -7.42
C PRO A 33 -10.41 4.04 -5.94
N GLU A 34 -11.36 4.53 -5.14
CA GLU A 34 -11.40 4.16 -3.74
C GLU A 34 -11.16 2.67 -3.77
N HIS A 35 -10.00 2.25 -3.27
CA HIS A 35 -9.75 0.85 -3.01
C HIS A 35 -10.73 0.51 -1.89
N THR A 36 -11.99 0.31 -2.27
CA THR A 36 -13.03 -0.29 -1.46
C THR A 36 -12.55 -1.70 -1.24
N MET A 37 -11.73 -1.86 -0.20
CA MET A 37 -11.31 -3.15 0.27
C MET A 37 -12.60 -3.84 0.71
N ILE A 38 -13.00 -4.77 -0.14
CA ILE A 38 -14.29 -5.45 -0.15
C ILE A 38 -14.64 -5.99 1.24
N GLY A 39 -15.72 -5.50 1.83
CA GLY A 39 -16.78 -6.34 2.42
C GLY A 39 -16.50 -7.14 3.70
N VAL A 40 -15.52 -6.78 4.54
CA VAL A 40 -15.32 -7.46 5.85
C VAL A 40 -15.91 -6.69 7.04
N PHE A 41 -16.20 -5.40 6.88
CA PHE A 41 -16.58 -4.56 8.00
C PHE A 41 -17.98 -3.95 7.81
N PRO A 42 -18.86 -4.01 8.83
CA PRO A 42 -20.15 -3.31 8.81
C PRO A 42 -19.93 -1.80 8.57
N PRO A 43 -20.83 -1.09 7.87
CA PRO A 43 -20.68 0.33 7.55
C PRO A 43 -20.54 1.26 8.78
N GLU A 44 -21.06 0.87 9.95
CA GLU A 44 -20.83 1.61 11.21
C GLU A 44 -19.43 1.42 11.81
N LEU A 45 -18.70 0.42 11.33
CA LEU A 45 -17.36 0.08 11.80
C LEU A 45 -16.30 0.93 11.09
N GLU A 46 -16.60 1.43 9.89
CA GLU A 46 -15.68 2.19 9.04
C GLU A 46 -15.13 3.46 9.72
N PRO A 47 -15.97 4.37 10.28
CA PRO A 47 -15.45 5.59 10.90
C PRO A 47 -14.59 5.30 12.15
N ARG A 48 -14.99 4.29 12.93
CA ARG A 48 -14.31 3.89 14.16
C ARG A 48 -13.01 3.12 13.90
N ILE A 49 -12.94 2.35 12.82
CA ILE A 49 -11.72 1.69 12.37
C ILE A 49 -10.75 2.75 11.84
N MET A 50 -11.22 3.68 11.02
CA MET A 50 -10.35 4.74 10.47
C MET A 50 -9.74 5.61 11.58
N GLN A 51 -10.49 5.90 12.64
CA GLN A 51 -9.94 6.56 13.82
C GLN A 51 -8.79 5.77 14.46
N CYS A 52 -8.89 4.44 14.50
CA CYS A 52 -7.84 3.59 15.05
C CYS A 52 -6.60 3.49 14.14
N TRP A 53 -6.78 3.62 12.82
CA TRP A 53 -5.67 3.69 11.85
C TRP A 53 -5.02 5.07 11.76
N SER A 54 -5.70 6.14 12.24
CA SER A 54 -5.25 7.53 12.08
C SER A 54 -3.83 7.79 12.62
N SER A 55 -3.45 7.11 13.70
CA SER A 55 -2.12 7.20 14.29
C SER A 55 -1.02 6.73 13.33
N PHE A 56 -1.31 5.72 12.50
CA PHE A 56 -0.35 5.19 11.52
C PHE A 56 -0.38 5.97 10.21
N THR A 57 -1.56 6.39 9.74
CA THR A 57 -1.68 7.15 8.47
C THR A 57 -1.09 8.56 8.58
N SER A 58 -0.96 9.11 9.79
CA SER A 58 -0.26 10.37 10.04
C SER A 58 1.26 10.30 9.85
N ILE A 59 1.82 9.10 9.77
CA ILE A 59 3.26 8.86 9.58
C ILE A 59 3.47 8.25 8.20
N GLU A 60 4.22 8.96 7.36
CA GLU A 60 4.55 8.51 6.02
C GLU A 60 5.21 7.12 6.06
N GLY A 61 4.70 6.19 5.24
CA GLY A 61 5.24 4.84 5.14
C GLY A 61 4.85 3.87 6.27
N CYS A 62 4.38 4.33 7.43
CA CYS A 62 4.13 3.45 8.59
C CYS A 62 3.11 2.34 8.30
N VAL A 63 2.02 2.68 7.61
CA VAL A 63 1.02 1.68 7.18
C VAL A 63 1.65 0.63 6.26
N LEU A 64 2.51 1.06 5.33
CA LEU A 64 3.21 0.15 4.42
C LEU A 64 4.20 -0.76 5.16
N GLU A 65 4.95 -0.23 6.13
CA GLU A 65 5.85 -1.02 6.99
C GLU A 65 5.11 -2.11 7.77
N ILE A 66 3.93 -1.77 8.33
CA ILE A 66 3.06 -2.71 9.02
C ILE A 66 2.54 -3.78 8.04
N TYR A 67 2.01 -3.38 6.87
CA TYR A 67 1.51 -4.34 5.87
C TYR A 67 2.60 -5.28 5.37
N GLN A 68 3.80 -4.75 5.11
CA GLN A 68 4.93 -5.58 4.70
C GLN A 68 5.31 -6.60 5.79
N SER A 69 5.24 -6.19 7.06
CA SER A 69 5.49 -7.10 8.19
C SER A 69 4.44 -8.21 8.27
N VAL A 70 3.16 -7.89 8.04
CA VAL A 70 2.07 -8.88 7.98
C VAL A 70 2.25 -9.84 6.82
N LEU A 71 2.49 -9.34 5.60
CA LEU A 71 2.61 -10.16 4.39
C LEU A 71 3.81 -11.10 4.43
N LYS A 72 4.91 -10.66 5.05
CA LYS A 72 6.10 -11.48 5.25
C LYS A 72 5.97 -12.39 6.48
N LEU A 73 4.91 -12.27 7.27
CA LEU A 73 4.72 -12.94 8.56
C LEU A 73 5.92 -12.74 9.50
N GLN A 74 6.62 -11.62 9.34
CA GLN A 74 7.85 -11.31 10.06
C GLN A 74 7.89 -9.82 10.32
N ILE A 75 8.13 -9.44 11.58
CA ILE A 75 8.35 -8.04 11.91
C ILE A 75 9.73 -7.62 11.41
N GLY A 76 9.74 -6.73 10.42
CA GLY A 76 10.97 -6.29 9.79
C GLY A 76 10.79 -4.95 9.11
N MET A 77 11.71 -4.03 9.42
CA MET A 77 11.79 -2.67 8.87
C MET A 77 10.66 -1.73 9.31
N ILE A 78 10.33 -1.70 10.60
CA ILE A 78 9.49 -0.64 11.16
C ILE A 78 10.40 0.47 11.68
N GLY A 79 10.20 1.69 11.18
CA GLY A 79 10.98 2.87 11.55
C GLY A 79 10.64 3.41 12.95
N PRO A 80 11.52 4.22 13.57
CA PRO A 80 11.29 4.74 14.92
C PRO A 80 9.99 5.55 15.07
N ALA A 81 9.68 6.40 14.09
CA ALA A 81 8.44 7.17 14.08
C ALA A 81 7.19 6.26 14.09
N CYS A 82 7.20 5.23 13.24
CA CYS A 82 6.10 4.25 13.20
C CYS A 82 6.02 3.46 14.51
N CYS A 83 7.16 3.08 15.09
CA CYS A 83 7.20 2.41 16.39
C CYS A 83 6.67 3.27 17.55
N LYS A 84 6.91 4.58 17.52
CA LYS A 84 6.29 5.51 18.47
C LYS A 84 4.76 5.49 18.35
N ALA A 85 4.20 5.53 17.14
CA ALA A 85 2.74 5.42 16.97
C ALA A 85 2.18 4.06 17.39
N ILE A 86 2.90 2.96 17.12
CA ILE A 86 2.52 1.61 17.55
C ILE A 86 2.44 1.52 19.08
N THR A 87 3.39 2.11 19.79
CA THR A 87 3.41 2.07 21.27
C THR A 87 2.38 3.01 21.91
N GLU A 88 1.99 4.09 21.23
CA GLU A 88 1.01 5.07 21.70
C GLU A 88 -0.46 4.75 21.33
N VAL A 89 -0.70 3.79 20.43
CA VAL A 89 -2.06 3.45 19.99
C VAL A 89 -2.89 2.86 21.14
N ASN A 90 -4.15 3.26 21.24
CA ASN A 90 -5.05 2.81 22.29
C ASN A 90 -5.32 1.31 22.20
N ASP A 91 -5.30 0.59 23.32
CA ASP A 91 -5.53 -0.86 23.35
C ASP A 91 -6.87 -1.31 22.76
N LYS A 92 -7.90 -0.45 22.85
CA LYS A 92 -9.23 -0.70 22.27
C LYS A 92 -9.21 -0.71 20.73
N CYS A 93 -8.12 -0.27 20.11
CA CYS A 93 -7.98 -0.25 18.66
C CYS A 93 -7.39 -1.54 18.10
N TRP A 94 -6.54 -2.27 18.82
CA TRP A 94 -5.89 -3.46 18.29
C TRP A 94 -6.85 -4.53 17.75
N PRO A 95 -7.95 -4.88 18.45
CA PRO A 95 -8.90 -5.86 17.92
C PRO A 95 -9.63 -5.40 16.64
N LYS A 96 -9.66 -4.08 16.38
CA LYS A 96 -10.30 -3.50 15.18
C LYS A 96 -9.35 -3.44 13.99
N ILE A 97 -8.07 -3.17 14.26
CA ILE A 97 -7.00 -3.08 13.26
C ILE A 97 -6.58 -4.48 12.81
N PHE A 98 -6.48 -5.44 13.75
CA PHE A 98 -6.07 -6.82 13.53
C PHE A 98 -7.13 -7.84 14.01
N PRO A 99 -8.29 -7.93 13.36
CA PRO A 99 -9.36 -8.83 13.79
C PRO A 99 -9.08 -10.32 13.55
N ILE A 100 -8.19 -10.65 12.62
CA ILE A 100 -7.92 -12.04 12.21
C ILE A 100 -6.72 -12.64 12.97
N ASN A 101 -5.75 -11.81 13.36
CA ASN A 101 -4.49 -12.25 13.96
C ASN A 101 -4.26 -11.56 15.32
N PRO A 102 -4.84 -12.08 16.42
CA PRO A 102 -4.77 -11.45 17.74
C PRO A 102 -3.35 -11.46 18.35
N ASP A 103 -2.46 -12.33 17.89
CA ASP A 103 -1.08 -12.43 18.38
C ASP A 103 -0.10 -11.45 17.72
N PHE A 104 -0.50 -10.83 16.60
CA PHE A 104 0.36 -9.91 15.86
C PHE A 104 0.56 -8.56 16.59
N PRO A 105 -0.47 -7.94 17.20
CA PRO A 105 -0.29 -6.71 17.98
C PRO A 105 0.70 -6.82 19.15
N PRO A 106 0.65 -7.85 20.02
CA PRO A 106 1.67 -8.05 21.06
C PRO A 106 3.09 -8.11 20.48
N MET A 107 3.28 -8.84 19.37
CA MET A 107 4.58 -8.98 18.71
C MET A 107 5.08 -7.64 18.15
N LEU A 108 4.19 -6.85 17.53
CA LEU A 108 4.46 -5.49 17.03
C LEU A 108 4.92 -4.54 18.15
N LYS A 109 4.21 -4.57 19.27
CA LYS A 109 4.56 -3.75 20.43
C LYS A 109 5.94 -4.13 20.98
N ASP A 110 6.18 -5.43 21.17
CA ASP A 110 7.45 -5.94 21.70
C ASP A 110 8.64 -5.51 20.84
N TYR A 111 8.52 -5.64 19.52
CA TYR A 111 9.53 -5.14 18.58
C TYR A 111 9.81 -3.64 18.75
N CYS A 112 8.76 -2.84 18.96
CA CYS A 112 8.86 -1.40 19.04
C CYS A 112 9.30 -0.86 20.41
N LEU A 113 9.21 -1.64 21.49
CA LEU A 113 9.70 -1.24 22.82
C LEU A 113 11.21 -0.91 22.81
N HIS A 114 11.96 -1.48 21.86
CA HIS A 114 13.40 -1.25 21.72
C HIS A 114 13.77 -0.29 20.59
N LYS A 115 12.78 0.34 19.94
CA LYS A 115 12.96 1.17 18.74
C LYS A 115 12.15 2.47 18.72
N ALA A 116 11.28 2.69 19.69
CA ALA A 116 10.45 3.89 19.82
C ALA A 116 11.26 5.12 20.26
#